data_AF-A0A2J6H733-F1
#
_entry.id   AF-A0A2J6H733-F1
#
_cell.length_a   1.000
_cell.length_b   1.000
_cell.length_c   1.000
_cell.angle_alpha   90.00
_cell.angle_beta   90.00
_cell.angle_gamma   90.00
#
_symmetry.space_group_name_H-M   'P 1'
#
loop_
_entity.id
_entity.type
_entity.pdbx_description
1 polymer ?
#
loop_
_entity_poly.entity_id
_entity_poly.type
_entity_poly.pdbx_seq_one_letter_code
_entity_poly.pdbx_strand_id
1 'polypeptide(L)'
;MAASTSKENKKAAEKEKKGKPQVVPNSNFPRHSLLKALRIPKAILEQNAGRECSEKDASEFLGVGLNGPFRVEISSSIKFGLLERPTAGMVKPTELSKRIIRPQSADDELAAIREAVLNAPVISDVYKHYRGENLPDNKFFENALTDTFKIPIEKIFEFNEIFKETLTSAKLIEKVGEKFRILDINSDHDRSLIDSSSELKKLSKGTSISSGDSCFVMMPFAPPLGDYYSKIYEPAITKAGLRPVRADNDIFGTGKIIDQIWDGIIKAKVLIAELTTRNPNVYYELGLAHALRKPVVLISSNEEDVPFDLQHIRVIYYDVHDPFWGNKLIEKVAENILSAIKNPEEAILFKFNS
;
A
#
# COMPACT_ATOMS: atom_id res chain seq x y z
N MET A 1 44.24 23.49 80.24
CA MET A 1 43.60 24.67 79.62
C MET A 1 43.67 24.52 78.13
N ALA A 2 42.52 24.56 77.48
CA ALA A 2 42.34 24.37 76.05
C ALA A 2 42.38 25.73 75.31
N ALA A 3 42.96 25.73 74.11
CA ALA A 3 42.66 26.67 73.03
C ALA A 3 43.10 25.95 71.74
N SER A 4 42.22 25.21 71.06
CA SER A 4 41.35 25.68 69.98
C SER A 4 42.09 26.39 68.85
N THR A 5 42.40 25.67 67.78
CA THR A 5 42.27 26.20 66.41
C THR A 5 41.98 25.03 65.47
N SER A 6 40.89 25.22 64.73
CA SER A 6 40.20 24.26 63.88
C SER A 6 40.73 24.28 62.44
N LYS A 7 40.74 23.08 61.83
CA LYS A 7 40.55 22.72 60.42
C LYS A 7 40.63 23.84 59.36
N GLU A 8 41.38 23.58 58.30
CA GLU A 8 40.82 23.60 56.93
C GLU A 8 41.73 22.90 55.92
N ASN A 9 41.29 21.73 55.45
CA ASN A 9 41.86 21.00 54.34
C ASN A 9 41.20 21.54 53.05
N LYS A 10 41.94 22.27 52.21
CA LYS A 10 41.45 22.76 50.92
C LYS A 10 41.33 21.60 49.93
N LYS A 11 40.10 21.10 49.73
CA LYS A 11 39.71 20.32 48.54
C LYS A 11 39.60 21.29 47.36
N ALA A 12 40.46 21.15 46.37
CA ALA A 12 40.28 21.79 45.07
C ALA A 12 39.06 21.16 44.37
N ALA A 13 38.06 21.97 44.07
CA ALA A 13 36.92 21.57 43.25
C ALA A 13 37.33 21.65 41.77
N GLU A 14 37.41 20.50 41.09
CA GLU A 14 37.43 20.44 39.63
C GLU A 14 36.08 20.93 39.11
N LYS A 15 36.10 22.08 38.40
CA LYS A 15 34.97 22.51 37.59
C LYS A 15 34.88 21.61 36.37
N GLU A 16 33.88 20.74 36.33
CA GLU A 16 33.42 20.10 35.10
C GLU A 16 33.15 21.17 34.04
N LYS A 17 33.99 21.19 33.00
CA LYS A 17 33.71 21.95 31.79
C LYS A 17 32.51 21.27 31.11
N LYS A 18 31.34 21.90 31.18
CA LYS A 18 30.20 21.58 30.31
C LYS A 18 30.69 21.56 28.86
N GLY A 19 30.76 20.37 28.28
CA GLY A 19 31.12 20.18 26.89
C GLY A 19 30.21 21.01 26.00
N LYS A 20 30.79 21.68 25.01
CA LYS A 20 30.03 22.28 23.90
C LYS A 20 29.10 21.19 23.33
N PRO A 21 27.82 21.48 23.01
CA PRO A 21 26.96 20.50 22.36
C PRO A 21 27.67 20.01 21.09
N GLN A 22 27.92 18.70 21.04
CA GLN A 22 28.47 18.06 19.85
C GLN A 22 27.56 18.39 18.67
N VAL A 23 28.14 18.94 17.61
CA VAL A 23 27.46 19.20 16.35
C VAL A 23 26.98 17.84 15.82
N VAL A 24 25.68 17.60 15.94
CA VAL A 24 25.02 16.41 15.42
C VAL A 24 25.32 16.32 13.92
N PRO A 25 25.82 15.20 13.39
CA PRO A 25 26.02 15.04 11.95
C PRO A 25 24.72 15.37 11.23
N ASN A 26 24.82 16.24 10.22
CA ASN A 26 23.68 16.74 9.47
C ASN A 26 22.92 15.52 8.90
N SER A 27 21.73 15.23 9.44
CA SER A 27 20.95 14.06 8.99
C SER A 27 20.71 14.18 7.48
N ASN A 28 21.16 13.19 6.71
CA ASN A 28 21.20 13.26 5.24
C ASN A 28 19.82 13.19 4.58
N PHE A 29 18.73 13.18 5.34
CA PHE A 29 17.35 13.10 4.84
C PHE A 29 16.57 14.42 5.09
N PRO A 30 15.43 14.65 4.39
CA PRO A 30 14.55 15.79 4.64
C PRO A 30 13.93 15.79 6.04
N ARG A 31 13.74 16.95 6.67
CA ARG A 31 13.17 17.07 8.03
C ARG A 31 11.69 17.44 8.05
N HIS A 32 11.09 17.47 6.88
CA HIS A 32 9.67 17.70 6.65
C HIS A 32 9.20 16.66 5.63
N SER A 33 7.93 16.27 5.68
CA SER A 33 7.32 15.50 4.58
C SER A 33 7.31 16.32 3.29
N LEU A 34 7.22 15.64 2.15
CA LEU A 34 7.26 16.27 0.83
C LEU A 34 6.25 17.42 0.69
N LEU A 35 4.97 17.19 1.04
CA LEU A 35 3.95 18.25 0.92
C LEU A 35 4.19 19.41 1.88
N LYS A 36 4.70 19.16 3.09
CA LYS A 36 5.10 20.23 4.03
C LYS A 36 6.27 21.04 3.48
N ALA A 37 7.21 20.40 2.79
CA ALA A 37 8.36 21.08 2.17
C ALA A 37 7.98 21.95 0.95
N LEU A 38 6.74 21.86 0.42
CA LEU A 38 6.29 22.75 -0.66
C LEU A 38 5.93 24.16 -0.20
N ARG A 39 5.82 24.42 1.11
CA ARG A 39 5.35 25.71 1.63
C ARG A 39 6.21 26.89 1.17
N ILE A 40 7.54 26.76 1.19
CA ILE A 40 8.45 27.81 0.69
C ILE A 40 8.40 27.96 -0.84
N PRO A 41 8.57 26.89 -1.66
CA PRO A 41 8.38 26.97 -3.11
C PRO A 41 7.05 27.63 -3.51
N LYS A 42 5.95 27.26 -2.84
CA LYS A 42 4.61 27.80 -3.08
C LYS A 42 4.55 29.31 -2.82
N ALA A 43 5.08 29.78 -1.70
CA ALA A 43 5.12 31.20 -1.39
C ALA A 43 5.93 32.01 -2.43
N ILE A 44 7.07 31.49 -2.88
CA ILE A 44 7.87 32.16 -3.92
C ILE A 44 7.14 32.18 -5.27
N LEU A 45 6.43 31.11 -5.61
CA LEU A 45 5.60 31.04 -6.83
C LEU A 45 4.43 32.01 -6.81
N GLU A 46 3.79 32.17 -5.66
CA GLU A 46 2.63 33.06 -5.48
C GLU A 46 3.03 34.52 -5.39
N GLN A 47 4.10 34.85 -4.65
CA GLN A 47 4.49 36.23 -4.35
C GLN A 47 5.49 36.82 -5.35
N ASN A 48 6.30 35.99 -6.01
CA ASN A 48 7.36 36.45 -6.94
C ASN A 48 7.39 35.69 -8.28
N ALA A 49 6.28 35.05 -8.65
CA ALA A 49 6.16 34.28 -9.90
C ALA A 49 7.26 33.21 -10.07
N GLY A 50 7.83 32.70 -8.98
CA GLY A 50 8.86 31.64 -9.02
C GLY A 50 10.25 32.11 -9.42
N ARG A 51 10.49 33.44 -9.46
CA ARG A 51 11.84 33.97 -9.70
C ARG A 51 12.73 33.74 -8.48
N GLU A 52 14.04 33.63 -8.74
CA GLU A 52 15.06 33.57 -7.69
C GLU A 52 14.91 34.74 -6.71
N CYS A 53 15.05 34.46 -5.41
CA CYS A 53 15.01 35.46 -4.35
C CYS A 53 15.95 35.08 -3.20
N SER A 54 16.21 36.01 -2.29
CA SER A 54 17.02 35.70 -1.10
C SER A 54 16.24 34.84 -0.10
N GLU A 55 16.94 34.11 0.78
CA GLU A 55 16.31 33.40 1.90
C GLU A 55 15.50 34.35 2.80
N LYS A 56 15.91 35.63 2.86
CA LYS A 56 15.20 36.67 3.62
C LYS A 56 13.86 37.01 2.95
N ASP A 57 13.85 37.29 1.65
CA ASP A 57 12.62 37.57 0.90
C ASP A 57 11.64 36.39 1.01
N ALA A 58 12.15 35.16 0.86
CA ALA A 58 11.34 33.95 1.00
C ALA A 58 10.70 33.83 2.40
N SER A 59 11.38 34.27 3.46
CA SER A 59 10.82 34.30 4.81
C SER A 59 9.77 35.39 4.99
N GLU A 60 9.98 36.57 4.38
CA GLU A 60 9.05 37.69 4.38
C GLU A 60 7.75 37.36 3.62
N PHE A 61 7.84 36.65 2.49
CA PHE A 61 6.68 36.14 1.74
C PHE A 61 5.74 35.28 2.57
N LEU A 62 6.27 34.62 3.60
CA LEU A 62 5.53 33.76 4.53
C LEU A 62 5.20 34.45 5.86
N GLY A 63 5.62 35.69 6.06
CA GLY A 63 5.45 36.42 7.32
C GLY A 63 6.18 35.78 8.51
N VAL A 64 7.28 35.07 8.26
CA VAL A 64 8.08 34.39 9.29
C VAL A 64 9.52 34.91 9.31
N GLY A 65 10.20 34.76 10.45
CA GLY A 65 11.61 35.15 10.56
C GLY A 65 12.57 34.14 9.93
N LEU A 66 13.65 34.64 9.31
CA LEU A 66 14.77 33.81 8.85
C LEU A 66 15.56 33.24 10.05
N ASN A 67 15.20 32.03 10.47
CA ASN A 67 15.79 31.35 11.63
C ASN A 67 16.22 29.91 11.30
N GLY A 68 16.71 29.18 12.31
CA GLY A 68 17.14 27.78 12.17
C GLY A 68 16.06 26.87 11.56
N PRO A 69 14.84 26.81 12.13
CA PRO A 69 13.73 26.06 11.57
C PRO A 69 13.43 26.38 10.10
N PHE A 70 13.41 27.66 9.71
CA PHE A 70 13.19 28.07 8.33
C PHE A 70 14.28 27.54 7.38
N ARG A 71 15.56 27.60 7.79
CA ARG A 71 16.67 27.03 7.02
C ARG A 71 16.61 25.51 6.90
N VAL A 72 16.10 24.82 7.92
CA VAL A 72 15.87 23.37 7.89
C VAL A 72 14.77 23.01 6.87
N GLU A 73 13.73 23.83 6.77
CA GLU A 73 12.68 23.67 5.75
C GLU A 73 13.21 23.91 4.34
N ILE A 74 14.04 24.94 4.13
CA ILE A 74 14.79 25.13 2.86
C ILE A 74 15.61 23.88 2.54
N SER A 75 16.38 23.36 3.52
CA SER A 75 17.19 22.15 3.32
C SER A 75 16.33 20.95 2.94
N SER A 76 15.15 20.80 3.55
CA SER A 76 14.21 19.72 3.22
C SER A 76 13.69 19.86 1.79
N SER A 77 13.31 21.07 1.40
CA SER A 77 12.83 21.39 0.05
C SER A 77 13.90 21.11 -1.01
N ILE A 78 15.16 21.46 -0.74
CA ILE A 78 16.30 21.18 -1.63
C ILE A 78 16.51 19.67 -1.77
N LYS A 79 16.45 18.91 -0.67
CA LYS A 79 16.63 17.45 -0.71
C LYS A 79 15.56 16.74 -1.53
N PHE A 80 14.31 17.24 -1.55
CA PHE A 80 13.27 16.73 -2.45
C PHE A 80 13.42 17.23 -3.91
N GLY A 81 14.37 18.12 -4.19
CA GLY A 81 14.51 18.76 -5.50
C GLY A 81 13.46 19.85 -5.79
N LEU A 82 12.78 20.38 -4.76
CA LEU A 82 11.72 21.39 -4.88
C LEU A 82 12.28 22.83 -4.94
N LEU A 83 13.43 23.05 -4.30
CA LEU A 83 14.20 24.28 -4.40
C LEU A 83 15.60 23.97 -4.93
N GLU A 84 16.16 24.89 -5.70
CA GLU A 84 17.58 24.97 -6.00
C GLU A 84 18.22 26.14 -5.23
N ARG A 85 19.55 26.08 -5.06
CA ARG A 85 20.36 27.14 -4.47
C ARG A 85 21.32 27.68 -5.53
N PRO A 86 20.90 28.70 -6.32
CA PRO A 86 21.73 29.24 -7.40
C PRO A 86 23.05 29.82 -6.87
N THR A 87 22.97 30.54 -5.75
CA THR A 87 24.12 31.07 -5.01
C THR A 87 23.88 31.02 -3.50
N ALA A 88 24.92 31.23 -2.70
CA ALA A 88 24.81 31.19 -1.25
C ALA A 88 23.83 32.27 -0.74
N GLY A 89 22.77 31.84 -0.05
CA GLY A 89 21.73 32.72 0.48
C GLY A 89 20.58 33.02 -0.48
N MET A 90 20.60 32.45 -1.69
CA MET A 90 19.53 32.54 -2.68
C MET A 90 18.81 31.20 -2.84
N VAL A 91 17.51 31.26 -3.13
CA VAL A 91 16.66 30.09 -3.39
C VAL A 91 15.77 30.33 -4.60
N LYS A 92 15.45 29.26 -5.32
CA LYS A 92 14.55 29.32 -6.48
C LYS A 92 13.71 28.03 -6.57
N PRO A 93 12.39 28.12 -6.81
CA PRO A 93 11.55 26.95 -7.12
C PRO A 93 11.99 26.27 -8.41
N THR A 94 12.10 24.94 -8.37
CA THR A 94 12.42 24.12 -9.54
C THR A 94 11.19 23.87 -10.41
N GLU A 95 11.39 23.40 -11.66
CA GLU A 95 10.28 22.93 -12.50
C GLU A 95 9.50 21.78 -11.85
N LEU A 96 10.19 20.92 -11.09
CA LEU A 96 9.56 19.85 -10.31
C LEU A 96 8.54 20.40 -9.31
N SER A 97 8.91 21.44 -8.55
CA SER A 97 7.96 22.07 -7.62
C SER A 97 6.76 22.72 -8.33
N LYS A 98 6.97 23.28 -9.52
CA LYS A 98 5.89 23.86 -10.33
C LYS A 98 4.91 22.79 -10.81
N ARG A 99 5.41 21.64 -11.27
CA ARG A 99 4.57 20.49 -11.66
C ARG A 99 3.73 19.95 -10.51
N ILE A 100 4.22 20.04 -9.27
CA ILE A 100 3.44 19.63 -8.09
C ILE A 100 2.41 20.70 -7.69
N ILE A 101 2.78 21.98 -7.74
CA ILE A 101 1.93 23.08 -7.22
C ILE A 101 0.88 23.53 -8.24
N ARG A 102 1.20 23.47 -9.54
CA ARG A 102 0.34 23.87 -10.67
C ARG A 102 0.42 22.81 -11.79
N PRO A 103 -0.06 21.57 -11.53
CA PRO A 103 -0.01 20.49 -12.52
C PRO A 103 -0.90 20.77 -13.72
N GLN A 104 -0.53 20.21 -14.88
CA GLN A 104 -1.39 20.23 -16.07
C GLN A 104 -2.46 19.12 -16.04
N SER A 105 -2.21 18.04 -15.30
CA SER A 105 -3.14 16.93 -15.07
C SER A 105 -2.85 16.24 -13.72
N ALA A 106 -3.80 15.47 -13.19
CA ALA A 106 -3.60 14.73 -11.95
C ALA A 106 -2.48 13.67 -12.07
N ASP A 107 -2.29 13.11 -13.26
CA ASP A 107 -1.21 12.14 -13.52
C ASP A 107 0.17 12.80 -13.53
N ASP A 108 0.26 14.03 -14.04
CA ASP A 108 1.49 14.83 -14.00
C ASP A 108 1.86 15.23 -12.56
N GLU A 109 0.87 15.61 -11.75
CA GLU A 109 1.07 15.91 -10.33
C GLU A 109 1.65 14.70 -9.59
N LEU A 110 1.02 13.54 -9.74
CA LEU A 110 1.44 12.32 -9.04
C LEU A 110 2.81 11.84 -9.52
N ALA A 111 3.10 11.94 -10.81
CA ALA A 111 4.43 11.64 -11.36
C ALA A 111 5.50 12.55 -10.76
N ALA A 112 5.23 13.86 -10.66
CA ALA A 112 6.14 14.83 -10.05
C ALA A 112 6.36 14.58 -8.55
N ILE A 113 5.31 14.21 -7.80
CA ILE A 113 5.46 13.84 -6.38
C ILE A 113 6.38 12.60 -6.24
N ARG A 114 6.19 11.58 -7.09
CA ARG A 114 7.03 10.37 -7.08
C ARG A 114 8.48 10.65 -7.48
N GLU A 115 8.69 11.54 -8.43
CA GLU A 115 10.02 12.03 -8.80
C GLU A 115 10.72 12.71 -7.61
N ALA A 116 10.01 13.57 -6.87
CA ALA A 116 10.55 14.19 -5.66
C ALA A 116 10.91 13.17 -4.56
N VAL A 117 10.14 12.08 -4.40
CA VAL A 117 10.51 10.96 -3.51
C VAL A 117 11.85 10.34 -3.91
N LEU A 118 12.07 10.13 -5.21
CA LEU A 118 13.31 9.53 -5.72
C LEU A 118 14.52 10.46 -5.62
N ASN A 119 14.30 11.78 -5.56
CA ASN A 119 15.36 12.77 -5.31
C ASN A 119 15.77 12.85 -3.84
N ALA A 120 14.85 12.54 -2.91
CA ALA A 120 15.10 12.64 -1.48
C ALA A 120 16.12 11.60 -0.98
N PRO A 121 17.31 12.02 -0.49
CA PRO A 121 18.33 11.05 -0.05
C PRO A 121 17.84 10.29 1.18
N VAL A 122 18.32 9.05 1.34
CA VAL A 122 17.87 8.06 2.34
C VAL A 122 16.42 7.62 2.15
N ILE A 123 15.46 8.52 1.94
CA ILE A 123 14.07 8.16 1.62
C ILE A 123 14.03 7.33 0.32
N SER A 124 14.70 7.79 -0.74
CA SER A 124 14.86 7.05 -1.99
C SER A 124 15.49 5.68 -1.76
N ASP A 125 16.52 5.60 -0.91
CA ASP A 125 17.27 4.36 -0.70
C ASP A 125 16.41 3.33 0.05
N VAL A 126 15.70 3.76 1.10
CA VAL A 126 14.75 2.93 1.84
C VAL A 126 13.59 2.49 0.92
N TYR A 127 13.03 3.41 0.14
CA TYR A 127 11.98 3.09 -0.83
C TYR A 127 12.47 2.05 -1.84
N LYS A 128 13.64 2.24 -2.47
CA LYS A 128 14.21 1.32 -3.45
C LYS A 128 14.51 -0.06 -2.87
N HIS A 129 14.90 -0.12 -1.60
CA HIS A 129 15.19 -1.38 -0.91
C HIS A 129 13.94 -2.20 -0.64
N TYR A 130 12.83 -1.55 -0.28
CA TYR A 130 11.58 -2.21 0.10
C TYR A 130 10.49 -2.17 -0.99
N ARG A 131 10.73 -1.56 -2.16
CA ARG A 131 9.72 -1.47 -3.23
C ARG A 131 9.19 -2.86 -3.61
N GLY A 132 7.88 -3.00 -3.71
CA GLY A 132 7.20 -4.27 -3.97
C GLY A 132 7.04 -5.18 -2.75
N GLU A 133 7.65 -4.83 -1.61
CA GLU A 133 7.70 -5.63 -0.39
C GLU A 133 6.86 -5.01 0.74
N ASN A 134 6.51 -5.84 1.73
CA ASN A 134 6.01 -5.34 3.01
C ASN A 134 7.16 -4.81 3.87
N LEU A 135 6.92 -3.70 4.55
CA LEU A 135 7.79 -3.26 5.61
C LEU A 135 7.84 -4.32 6.72
N PRO A 136 9.03 -4.60 7.27
CA PRO A 136 9.19 -5.45 8.44
C PRO A 136 8.39 -4.91 9.63
N ASP A 137 8.17 -5.75 10.65
CA ASP A 137 7.57 -5.29 11.91
C ASP A 137 8.41 -4.15 12.51
N ASN A 138 7.77 -3.23 13.24
CA ASN A 138 8.38 -1.95 13.66
C ASN A 138 9.81 -2.09 14.19
N LYS A 139 10.05 -3.03 15.12
CA LYS A 139 11.39 -3.24 15.71
C LYS A 139 12.46 -3.61 14.66
N PHE A 140 12.13 -4.47 13.70
CA PHE A 140 13.06 -4.88 12.66
C PHE A 140 13.31 -3.77 11.64
N PHE A 141 12.26 -3.01 11.31
CA PHE A 141 12.40 -1.86 10.43
C PHE A 141 13.29 -0.79 11.06
N GLU A 142 13.08 -0.45 12.34
CA GLU A 142 13.92 0.50 13.07
C GLU A 142 15.39 0.07 13.16
N ASN A 143 15.65 -1.22 13.36
CA ASN A 143 17.01 -1.77 13.31
C ASN A 143 17.63 -1.60 11.92
N ALA A 144 16.89 -1.92 10.85
CA ALA A 144 17.38 -1.75 9.48
C ALA A 144 17.68 -0.27 9.14
N LEU A 145 16.83 0.67 9.59
CA LEU A 145 17.07 2.11 9.45
C LEU A 145 18.41 2.53 10.07
N THR A 146 18.79 1.94 11.20
CA THR A 146 20.06 2.22 11.87
C THR A 146 21.22 1.50 11.20
N ASP A 147 21.12 0.19 11.06
CA ASP A 147 22.23 -0.69 10.69
C ASP A 147 22.56 -0.58 9.19
N THR A 148 21.55 -0.48 8.34
CA THR A 148 21.69 -0.44 6.88
C THR A 148 21.72 0.99 6.37
N PHE A 149 20.74 1.81 6.76
CA PHE A 149 20.58 3.17 6.22
C PHE A 149 21.30 4.25 7.03
N LYS A 150 21.98 3.84 8.12
CA LYS A 150 22.84 4.71 8.96
C LYS A 150 22.10 5.92 9.53
N ILE A 151 20.81 5.76 9.81
CA ILE A 151 20.00 6.76 10.48
C ILE A 151 20.30 6.69 11.98
N PRO A 152 20.68 7.81 12.65
CA PRO A 152 20.90 7.82 14.09
C PRO A 152 19.64 7.41 14.85
N ILE A 153 19.80 6.67 15.95
CA ILE A 153 18.70 6.10 16.72
C ILE A 153 17.72 7.18 17.20
N GLU A 154 18.24 8.32 17.63
CA GLU A 154 17.46 9.48 18.08
C GLU A 154 16.65 10.17 16.96
N LYS A 155 16.90 9.81 15.69
CA LYS A 155 16.20 10.34 14.51
C LYS A 155 15.24 9.35 13.88
N ILE A 156 15.18 8.10 14.35
CA ILE A 156 14.33 7.04 13.77
C ILE A 156 12.87 7.44 13.77
N PHE A 157 12.33 7.86 14.91
CA PHE A 157 10.92 8.21 15.04
C PHE A 157 10.51 9.30 14.03
N GLU A 158 11.30 10.38 13.99
CA GLU A 158 11.09 11.49 13.08
C GLU A 158 11.23 11.08 11.60
N PHE A 159 12.24 10.27 11.27
CA PHE A 159 12.39 9.73 9.91
C PHE A 159 11.18 8.89 9.51
N ASN A 160 10.70 8.00 10.39
CA ASN A 160 9.60 7.10 10.08
C ASN A 160 8.30 7.86 9.77
N GLU A 161 7.99 8.90 10.56
CA GLU A 161 6.85 9.78 10.30
C GLU A 161 6.97 10.49 8.95
N ILE A 162 8.13 11.10 8.68
CA ILE A 162 8.40 11.81 7.41
C ILE A 162 8.32 10.85 6.23
N PHE A 163 8.91 9.66 6.34
CA PHE A 163 8.95 8.63 5.32
C PHE A 163 7.54 8.15 4.98
N LYS A 164 6.74 7.76 5.99
CA LYS A 164 5.36 7.30 5.79
C LYS A 164 4.46 8.40 5.21
N GLU A 165 4.52 9.62 5.74
CA GLU A 165 3.72 10.74 5.23
C GLU A 165 4.09 11.09 3.77
N THR A 166 5.39 11.04 3.45
CA THR A 166 5.91 11.29 2.11
C THR A 166 5.47 10.21 1.11
N LEU A 167 5.65 8.92 1.43
CA LEU A 167 5.23 7.84 0.53
C LEU A 167 3.71 7.77 0.39
N THR A 168 2.95 8.13 1.43
CA THR A 168 1.49 8.19 1.37
C THR A 168 1.05 9.24 0.35
N SER A 169 1.66 10.42 0.40
CA SER A 169 1.40 11.50 -0.57
C SER A 169 1.73 11.08 -2.02
N ALA A 170 2.72 10.21 -2.19
CA ALA A 170 3.15 9.69 -3.49
C ALA A 170 2.35 8.47 -3.98
N LYS A 171 1.39 7.96 -3.19
CA LYS A 171 0.72 6.67 -3.42
C LYS A 171 1.74 5.54 -3.69
N LEU A 172 2.78 5.49 -2.85
CA LEU A 172 3.86 4.50 -2.89
C LEU A 172 3.87 3.59 -1.64
N ILE A 173 2.93 3.80 -0.72
CA ILE A 173 2.75 2.98 0.46
C ILE A 173 1.26 2.78 0.70
N GLU A 174 0.89 1.58 1.11
CA GLU A 174 -0.47 1.26 1.55
C GLU A 174 -0.44 0.46 2.84
N LYS A 175 -1.54 0.50 3.59
CA LYS A 175 -1.69 -0.28 4.82
C LYS A 175 -2.46 -1.55 4.49
N VAL A 176 -1.84 -2.71 4.71
CA VAL A 176 -2.41 -4.04 4.50
C VAL A 176 -2.52 -4.73 5.85
N GLY A 177 -3.72 -4.72 6.43
CA GLY A 177 -3.94 -5.15 7.82
C GLY A 177 -3.18 -4.25 8.81
N GLU A 178 -2.28 -4.84 9.60
CA GLU A 178 -1.40 -4.10 10.52
C GLU A 178 -0.06 -3.68 9.91
N LYS A 179 0.26 -4.19 8.71
CA LYS A 179 1.54 -3.94 8.04
C LYS A 179 1.41 -2.85 6.99
N PHE A 180 2.55 -2.29 6.59
CA PHE A 180 2.63 -1.36 5.47
C PHE A 180 3.33 -2.03 4.31
N ARG A 181 2.81 -1.88 3.10
CA ARG A 181 3.40 -2.37 1.84
C ARG A 181 3.93 -1.19 1.04
N ILE A 182 5.16 -1.30 0.54
CA ILE A 182 5.71 -0.32 -0.41
C ILE A 182 5.38 -0.79 -1.82
N LEU A 183 4.79 0.09 -2.63
CA LEU A 183 4.34 -0.23 -3.98
C LEU A 183 5.44 0.03 -5.01
N ASP A 184 5.65 -0.91 -5.94
CA ASP A 184 6.46 -0.70 -7.15
C ASP A 184 5.57 -0.37 -8.34
N ILE A 185 5.48 0.91 -8.68
CA ILE A 185 4.66 1.43 -9.78
C ILE A 185 5.10 0.94 -11.18
N ASN A 186 6.26 0.29 -11.30
CA ASN A 186 6.70 -0.33 -12.54
C ASN A 186 6.32 -1.81 -12.63
N SER A 187 5.83 -2.41 -11.55
CA SER A 187 5.25 -3.74 -11.60
C SER A 187 3.79 -3.67 -12.06
N ASP A 188 3.43 -4.50 -13.05
CA ASP A 188 2.04 -4.62 -13.52
C ASP A 188 1.10 -5.05 -12.37
N HIS A 189 1.66 -5.78 -11.41
CA HIS A 189 0.98 -6.19 -10.19
C HIS A 189 0.55 -4.99 -9.32
N ASP A 190 1.46 -4.12 -8.92
CA ASP A 190 1.11 -3.02 -8.00
C ASP A 190 0.37 -1.89 -8.74
N ARG A 191 0.52 -1.78 -10.07
CA ARG A 191 -0.39 -0.98 -10.90
C ARG A 191 -1.82 -1.49 -10.79
N SER A 192 -2.02 -2.81 -10.87
CA SER A 192 -3.36 -3.40 -10.71
C SER A 192 -3.93 -3.14 -9.32
N LEU A 193 -3.17 -3.29 -8.22
CA LEU A 193 -3.66 -3.01 -6.85
C LEU A 193 -4.15 -1.56 -6.63
N ILE A 194 -3.44 -0.59 -7.22
CA ILE A 194 -3.84 0.83 -7.13
C ILE A 194 -5.18 1.04 -7.87
N ASP A 195 -5.32 0.45 -9.06
CA ASP A 195 -6.52 0.55 -9.88
C ASP A 195 -7.70 -0.17 -9.21
N SER A 196 -7.46 -1.41 -8.80
CA SER A 196 -8.32 -2.31 -8.01
C SER A 196 -9.06 -1.61 -6.87
N SER A 197 -8.35 -0.90 -5.97
CA SER A 197 -8.99 -0.23 -4.83
C SER A 197 -10.00 0.87 -5.22
N SER A 198 -9.79 1.49 -6.39
CA SER A 198 -10.67 2.51 -6.96
C SER A 198 -11.79 1.89 -7.81
N GLU A 199 -11.49 0.78 -8.48
CA GLU A 199 -12.40 0.01 -9.31
C GLU A 199 -13.43 -0.75 -8.48
N LEU A 200 -13.04 -1.39 -7.37
CA LEU A 200 -13.96 -2.06 -6.43
C LEU A 200 -15.04 -1.09 -5.93
N LYS A 201 -14.69 0.16 -5.66
CA LYS A 201 -15.64 1.22 -5.26
C LYS A 201 -16.56 1.66 -6.41
N LYS A 202 -16.05 1.69 -7.65
CA LYS A 202 -16.87 1.99 -8.84
C LYS A 202 -17.83 0.84 -9.17
N LEU A 203 -17.33 -0.40 -9.15
CA LEU A 203 -18.08 -1.62 -9.42
C LEU A 203 -19.20 -1.80 -8.38
N SER A 204 -18.89 -1.70 -7.09
CA SER A 204 -19.91 -1.82 -6.03
C SER A 204 -21.03 -0.78 -6.14
N LYS A 205 -20.75 0.44 -6.61
CA LYS A 205 -21.78 1.48 -6.84
C LYS A 205 -22.70 1.17 -8.02
N GLY A 206 -22.26 0.33 -8.96
CA GLY A 206 -23.02 -0.06 -10.16
C GLY A 206 -23.68 -1.44 -10.09
N THR A 207 -23.46 -2.20 -9.02
CA THR A 207 -23.95 -3.58 -8.89
C THR A 207 -25.09 -3.65 -7.88
N SER A 208 -26.27 -4.13 -8.30
CA SER A 208 -27.42 -4.30 -7.40
C SER A 208 -27.26 -5.58 -6.56
N ILE A 209 -26.84 -5.46 -5.30
CA ILE A 209 -26.71 -6.56 -4.35
C ILE A 209 -27.75 -6.40 -3.25
N SER A 210 -28.51 -7.46 -2.98
CA SER A 210 -29.51 -7.53 -1.91
C SER A 210 -28.96 -8.29 -0.70
N SER A 211 -29.48 -8.00 0.50
CA SER A 211 -29.04 -8.62 1.77
C SER A 211 -29.09 -10.17 1.78
N GLY A 212 -29.92 -10.78 0.91
CA GLY A 212 -30.02 -12.23 0.77
C GLY A 212 -29.07 -12.86 -0.25
N ASP A 213 -28.36 -12.07 -1.05
CA ASP A 213 -27.52 -12.57 -2.14
C ASP A 213 -26.30 -13.31 -1.60
N SER A 214 -26.06 -14.52 -2.11
CA SER A 214 -24.94 -15.36 -1.70
C SER A 214 -24.02 -15.71 -2.86
N CYS A 215 -22.75 -15.95 -2.51
CA CYS A 215 -21.77 -16.56 -3.39
C CYS A 215 -21.45 -17.98 -2.90
N PHE A 216 -21.62 -18.98 -3.78
CA PHE A 216 -21.34 -20.38 -3.44
C PHE A 216 -19.94 -20.79 -3.92
N VAL A 217 -19.17 -21.43 -3.05
CA VAL A 217 -17.78 -21.81 -3.31
C VAL A 217 -17.67 -23.32 -3.53
N MET A 218 -17.31 -23.68 -4.77
CA MET A 218 -17.01 -25.04 -5.20
C MET A 218 -15.49 -25.23 -5.11
N MET A 219 -15.01 -26.04 -4.17
CA MET A 219 -13.58 -26.17 -3.90
C MET A 219 -13.20 -27.51 -3.27
N PRO A 220 -11.94 -27.92 -3.35
CA PRO A 220 -11.45 -29.09 -2.61
C PRO A 220 -11.49 -28.85 -1.10
N PHE A 221 -11.92 -29.86 -0.34
CA PHE A 221 -11.97 -29.82 1.13
C PHE A 221 -10.65 -30.14 1.81
N ALA A 222 -9.78 -30.90 1.13
CA ALA A 222 -8.53 -31.34 1.71
C ALA A 222 -7.54 -30.16 1.86
N PRO A 223 -6.75 -30.12 2.96
CA PRO A 223 -5.63 -29.20 3.06
C PRO A 223 -4.62 -29.41 1.92
N PRO A 224 -3.94 -28.33 1.47
CA PRO A 224 -4.00 -26.97 1.99
C PRO A 224 -5.20 -26.16 1.48
N LEU A 225 -5.87 -26.57 0.41
CA LEU A 225 -6.92 -25.79 -0.25
C LEU A 225 -8.15 -25.59 0.64
N GLY A 226 -8.54 -26.59 1.45
CA GLY A 226 -9.69 -26.48 2.36
C GLY A 226 -9.64 -25.29 3.32
N ASP A 227 -8.43 -24.87 3.71
CA ASP A 227 -8.17 -23.70 4.56
C ASP A 227 -8.40 -22.36 3.83
N TYR A 228 -8.37 -22.36 2.49
CA TYR A 228 -8.48 -21.13 1.70
C TYR A 228 -9.89 -20.58 1.77
N TYR A 229 -10.89 -21.39 2.13
CA TYR A 229 -12.25 -20.89 2.31
C TYR A 229 -12.31 -19.76 3.33
N SER A 230 -11.89 -20.02 4.57
CA SER A 230 -11.94 -19.01 5.64
C SER A 230 -10.86 -17.94 5.48
N LYS A 231 -9.71 -18.28 4.89
CA LYS A 231 -8.59 -17.34 4.73
C LYS A 231 -8.73 -16.41 3.53
N ILE A 232 -9.40 -16.84 2.45
CA ILE A 232 -9.42 -16.15 1.16
C ILE A 232 -10.86 -15.91 0.68
N TYR A 233 -11.67 -16.96 0.55
CA TYR A 233 -12.96 -16.85 -0.13
C TYR A 233 -14.03 -16.14 0.71
N GLU A 234 -14.15 -16.48 1.98
CA GLU A 234 -15.02 -15.75 2.92
C GLU A 234 -14.72 -14.24 2.96
N PRO A 235 -13.47 -13.78 3.17
CA PRO A 235 -13.18 -12.36 3.18
C PRO A 235 -13.40 -11.69 1.82
N ALA A 236 -13.07 -12.36 0.70
CA ALA A 236 -13.31 -11.81 -0.64
C ALA A 236 -14.80 -11.62 -0.96
N ILE A 237 -15.61 -12.64 -0.64
CA ILE A 237 -17.07 -12.62 -0.86
C ILE A 237 -17.73 -11.56 0.02
N THR A 238 -17.34 -11.50 1.30
CA THR A 238 -17.84 -10.48 2.24
C THR A 238 -17.46 -9.08 1.78
N LYS A 239 -16.23 -8.90 1.26
CA LYS A 239 -15.77 -7.64 0.69
C LYS A 239 -16.56 -7.21 -0.54
N ALA A 240 -17.01 -8.16 -1.36
CA ALA A 240 -17.92 -7.91 -2.47
C ALA A 240 -19.38 -7.66 -2.03
N GLY A 241 -19.70 -7.80 -0.74
CA GLY A 241 -21.02 -7.53 -0.17
C GLY A 241 -22.01 -8.70 -0.25
N LEU A 242 -21.54 -9.92 -0.52
CA LEU A 242 -22.39 -11.13 -0.55
C LEU A 242 -22.18 -11.98 0.70
N ARG A 243 -23.11 -12.90 0.94
CA ARG A 243 -22.98 -13.95 1.96
C ARG A 243 -22.17 -15.13 1.42
N PRO A 244 -21.04 -15.52 2.03
CA PRO A 244 -20.30 -16.71 1.63
C PRO A 244 -21.06 -17.99 2.00
N VAL A 245 -21.03 -18.97 1.10
CA VAL A 245 -21.60 -20.30 1.30
C VAL A 245 -20.65 -21.34 0.72
N ARG A 246 -20.39 -22.39 1.49
CA ARG A 246 -19.73 -23.63 1.04
C ARG A 246 -20.54 -24.80 1.58
N ALA A 247 -20.60 -25.90 0.85
CA ALA A 247 -21.16 -27.13 1.41
C ALA A 247 -20.23 -27.63 2.52
N ASP A 248 -20.74 -27.90 3.72
CA ASP A 248 -19.90 -28.44 4.80
C ASP A 248 -19.73 -29.96 4.65
N ASN A 249 -18.55 -30.46 5.02
CA ASN A 249 -18.23 -31.90 4.99
C ASN A 249 -18.93 -32.70 6.11
N ASP A 250 -19.43 -32.02 7.15
CA ASP A 250 -20.09 -32.64 8.30
C ASP A 250 -21.56 -32.94 8.02
N ILE A 251 -21.86 -33.96 7.20
CA ILE A 251 -23.08 -34.78 7.30
C ILE A 251 -22.79 -36.12 6.61
N PHE A 252 -22.58 -37.16 7.42
CA PHE A 252 -22.54 -38.57 6.99
C PHE A 252 -23.89 -38.97 6.36
N GLY A 253 -24.01 -38.80 5.04
CA GLY A 253 -25.14 -39.25 4.25
C GLY A 253 -25.01 -38.80 2.80
N THR A 254 -24.60 -39.72 1.93
CA THR A 254 -24.32 -39.49 0.49
C THR A 254 -25.46 -38.82 -0.29
N GLY A 255 -26.71 -38.88 0.20
CA GLY A 255 -27.84 -38.17 -0.42
C GLY A 255 -27.97 -36.68 -0.02
N LYS A 256 -27.68 -36.30 1.23
CA LYS A 256 -27.93 -34.94 1.74
C LYS A 256 -26.90 -33.91 1.26
N ILE A 257 -25.70 -34.35 0.91
CA ILE A 257 -24.62 -33.47 0.46
C ILE A 257 -24.90 -32.98 -0.98
N ILE A 258 -25.33 -33.88 -1.87
CA ILE A 258 -25.64 -33.53 -3.26
C ILE A 258 -26.80 -32.54 -3.33
N ASP A 259 -27.86 -32.75 -2.53
CA ASP A 259 -28.99 -31.82 -2.46
C ASP A 259 -28.56 -30.42 -1.97
N GLN A 260 -27.64 -30.34 -1.00
CA GLN A 260 -27.11 -29.07 -0.50
C GLN A 260 -26.23 -28.35 -1.53
N ILE A 261 -25.40 -29.10 -2.26
CA ILE A 261 -24.59 -28.57 -3.36
C ILE A 261 -25.51 -28.02 -4.45
N TRP A 262 -26.51 -28.80 -4.86
CA TRP A 262 -27.49 -28.40 -5.88
C TRP A 262 -28.26 -27.15 -5.47
N ASP A 263 -28.77 -27.12 -4.24
CA ASP A 263 -29.43 -25.94 -3.67
C ASP A 263 -28.50 -24.73 -3.60
N GLY A 264 -27.24 -24.94 -3.22
CA GLY A 264 -26.21 -23.92 -3.18
C GLY A 264 -25.98 -23.30 -4.56
N ILE A 265 -25.82 -24.13 -5.58
CA ILE A 265 -25.64 -23.70 -6.98
C ILE A 265 -26.86 -22.93 -7.47
N ILE A 266 -28.08 -23.43 -7.24
CA ILE A 266 -29.31 -22.79 -7.71
C ILE A 266 -29.55 -21.45 -7.01
N LYS A 267 -29.36 -21.37 -5.69
CA LYS A 267 -29.70 -20.18 -4.90
C LYS A 267 -28.64 -19.08 -5.00
N ALA A 268 -27.38 -19.44 -5.29
CA ALA A 268 -26.31 -18.46 -5.41
C ALA A 268 -26.52 -17.49 -6.59
N LYS A 269 -26.13 -16.24 -6.34
CA LYS A 269 -26.12 -15.18 -7.36
C LYS A 269 -24.92 -15.30 -8.29
N VAL A 270 -23.80 -15.77 -7.75
CA VAL A 270 -22.53 -16.02 -8.42
C VAL A 270 -21.81 -17.16 -7.71
N LEU A 271 -20.95 -17.89 -8.42
CA LEU A 271 -20.18 -18.99 -7.86
C LEU A 271 -18.68 -18.73 -8.00
N ILE A 272 -17.90 -19.42 -7.17
CA ILE A 272 -16.46 -19.56 -7.29
C ILE A 272 -16.13 -21.03 -7.54
N ALA A 273 -15.22 -21.32 -8.48
CA ALA A 273 -14.68 -22.65 -8.70
C ALA A 273 -13.15 -22.66 -8.52
N GLU A 274 -12.67 -23.40 -7.53
CA GLU A 274 -11.24 -23.63 -7.29
C GLU A 274 -10.77 -24.88 -8.04
N LEU A 275 -10.04 -24.68 -9.13
CA LEU A 275 -9.64 -25.72 -10.08
C LEU A 275 -8.27 -26.34 -9.78
N THR A 276 -7.52 -25.77 -8.83
CA THR A 276 -6.21 -26.30 -8.43
C THR A 276 -6.30 -27.78 -8.05
N THR A 277 -5.31 -28.56 -8.47
CA THR A 277 -5.20 -30.04 -8.34
C THR A 277 -6.20 -30.86 -9.17
N ARG A 278 -6.95 -30.21 -10.07
CA ARG A 278 -7.93 -30.86 -10.95
C ARG A 278 -8.97 -31.72 -10.23
N ASN A 279 -9.56 -31.23 -9.15
CA ASN A 279 -10.51 -32.00 -8.35
C ASN A 279 -11.77 -32.38 -9.17
N PRO A 280 -12.07 -33.68 -9.38
CA PRO A 280 -13.21 -34.11 -10.20
C PRO A 280 -14.58 -33.64 -9.69
N ASN A 281 -14.74 -33.49 -8.37
CA ASN A 281 -16.01 -33.04 -7.79
C ASN A 281 -16.27 -31.57 -8.14
N VAL A 282 -15.23 -30.73 -8.07
CA VAL A 282 -15.36 -29.31 -8.45
C VAL A 282 -15.72 -29.19 -9.93
N TYR A 283 -15.15 -30.03 -10.81
CA TYR A 283 -15.53 -30.05 -12.23
C TYR A 283 -16.97 -30.52 -12.46
N TYR A 284 -17.43 -31.50 -11.70
CA TYR A 284 -18.82 -31.96 -11.76
C TYR A 284 -19.78 -30.83 -11.37
N GLU A 285 -19.52 -30.15 -10.25
CA GLU A 285 -20.29 -28.99 -9.78
C GLU A 285 -20.25 -27.82 -10.77
N LEU A 286 -19.08 -27.54 -11.34
CA LEU A 286 -18.90 -26.52 -12.37
C LEU A 286 -19.72 -26.84 -13.63
N GLY A 287 -19.77 -28.11 -14.04
CA GLY A 287 -20.61 -28.56 -15.15
C GLY A 287 -22.10 -28.29 -14.90
N LEU A 288 -22.58 -28.56 -13.67
CA LEU A 288 -23.95 -28.25 -13.25
C LEU A 288 -24.22 -26.73 -13.26
N ALA A 289 -23.28 -25.93 -12.74
CA ALA A 289 -23.39 -24.47 -12.74
C ALA A 289 -23.46 -23.90 -14.18
N HIS A 290 -22.63 -24.43 -15.09
CA HIS A 290 -22.65 -24.07 -16.51
C HIS A 290 -23.96 -24.46 -17.19
N ALA A 291 -24.50 -25.65 -16.91
CA ALA A 291 -25.80 -26.08 -17.44
C ALA A 291 -26.94 -25.15 -17.00
N LEU A 292 -26.85 -24.62 -15.77
CA LEU A 292 -27.79 -23.65 -15.22
C LEU A 292 -27.49 -22.19 -15.62
N ARG A 293 -26.43 -21.95 -16.42
CA ARG A 293 -25.94 -20.62 -16.81
C ARG A 293 -25.70 -19.69 -15.63
N LYS A 294 -25.19 -20.24 -14.54
CA LYS A 294 -24.77 -19.41 -13.41
C LYS A 294 -23.44 -18.74 -13.73
N PRO A 295 -23.26 -17.46 -13.35
CA PRO A 295 -21.97 -16.81 -13.49
C PRO A 295 -20.97 -17.43 -12.51
N VAL A 296 -19.79 -17.81 -13.00
CA VAL A 296 -18.75 -18.47 -12.20
C VAL A 296 -17.42 -17.74 -12.33
N VAL A 297 -16.79 -17.44 -11.21
CA VAL A 297 -15.41 -16.96 -11.13
C VAL A 297 -14.49 -18.18 -11.02
N LEU A 298 -13.68 -18.42 -12.05
CA LEU A 298 -12.73 -19.53 -12.08
C LEU A 298 -11.40 -19.12 -11.44
N ILE A 299 -10.83 -20.02 -10.62
CA ILE A 299 -9.59 -19.78 -9.90
C ILE A 299 -8.70 -21.01 -10.03
N SER A 300 -7.40 -20.81 -10.22
CA SER A 300 -6.41 -21.89 -10.20
C SER A 300 -5.04 -21.37 -9.78
N SER A 301 -4.21 -22.20 -9.17
CA SER A 301 -2.81 -21.85 -8.89
C SER A 301 -1.91 -21.90 -10.13
N ASN A 302 -2.35 -22.59 -11.18
CA ASN A 302 -1.58 -22.82 -12.39
C ASN A 302 -2.49 -23.09 -13.60
N GLU A 303 -1.96 -22.90 -14.80
CA GLU A 303 -2.71 -23.04 -16.05
C GLU A 303 -2.94 -24.51 -16.43
N GLU A 304 -2.01 -25.38 -16.06
CA GLU A 304 -2.07 -26.81 -16.36
C GLU A 304 -3.32 -27.45 -15.74
N ASP A 305 -3.70 -27.03 -14.55
CA ASP A 305 -4.89 -27.52 -13.86
C ASP A 305 -6.19 -27.14 -14.56
N VAL A 306 -6.19 -26.19 -15.51
CA VAL A 306 -7.38 -25.73 -16.23
C VAL A 306 -7.52 -26.47 -17.58
N PRO A 307 -8.59 -27.27 -17.78
CA PRO A 307 -8.90 -27.91 -19.06
C PRO A 307 -9.01 -26.90 -20.21
N PHE A 308 -8.59 -27.31 -21.41
CA PHE A 308 -8.64 -26.49 -22.62
C PHE A 308 -10.02 -25.85 -22.87
N ASP A 309 -11.10 -26.60 -22.60
CA ASP A 309 -12.48 -26.12 -22.73
C ASP A 309 -12.84 -24.97 -21.76
N LEU A 310 -12.03 -24.70 -20.74
CA LEU A 310 -12.25 -23.61 -19.79
C LEU A 310 -11.26 -22.46 -19.95
N GLN A 311 -10.17 -22.65 -20.70
CA GLN A 311 -9.10 -21.65 -20.83
C GLN A 311 -9.54 -20.35 -21.54
N HIS A 312 -10.61 -20.42 -22.32
CA HIS A 312 -11.20 -19.23 -22.97
C HIS A 312 -12.09 -18.41 -22.03
N ILE A 313 -12.43 -18.95 -20.86
CA ILE A 313 -13.09 -18.21 -19.77
C ILE A 313 -12.00 -17.55 -18.95
N ARG A 314 -12.29 -16.36 -18.42
CA ARG A 314 -11.36 -15.66 -17.52
C ARG A 314 -11.11 -16.50 -16.26
N VAL A 315 -9.86 -16.90 -16.05
CA VAL A 315 -9.39 -17.58 -14.84
C VAL A 315 -8.49 -16.64 -14.04
N ILE A 316 -8.67 -16.62 -12.72
CA ILE A 316 -7.78 -15.94 -11.79
C ILE A 316 -6.66 -16.90 -11.40
N TYR A 317 -5.43 -16.56 -11.77
CA TYR A 317 -4.24 -17.29 -11.35
C TYR A 317 -3.60 -16.70 -10.08
N TYR A 318 -3.15 -17.57 -9.17
CA TYR A 318 -2.41 -17.20 -7.97
C TYR A 318 -1.15 -18.05 -7.79
N ASP A 319 -0.07 -17.48 -7.26
CA ASP A 319 1.18 -18.19 -7.01
C ASP A 319 1.45 -18.26 -5.50
N VAL A 320 1.43 -19.46 -4.93
CA VAL A 320 1.65 -19.65 -3.48
C VAL A 320 3.06 -19.29 -3.00
N HIS A 321 4.02 -19.14 -3.92
CA HIS A 321 5.38 -18.72 -3.60
C HIS A 321 5.51 -17.21 -3.41
N ASP A 322 4.54 -16.43 -3.87
CA ASP A 322 4.45 -15.01 -3.59
C ASP A 322 4.00 -14.80 -2.13
N PRO A 323 4.80 -14.18 -1.24
CA PRO A 323 4.45 -14.03 0.18
C PRO A 323 3.12 -13.33 0.47
N PHE A 324 2.54 -12.66 -0.53
CA PHE A 324 1.30 -11.89 -0.42
C PHE A 324 0.17 -12.44 -1.30
N TRP A 325 0.35 -13.62 -1.90
CA TRP A 325 -0.61 -14.24 -2.81
C TRP A 325 -2.03 -14.28 -2.27
N GLY A 326 -2.20 -14.52 -0.96
CA GLY A 326 -3.51 -14.60 -0.34
C GLY A 326 -4.28 -13.28 -0.40
N ASN A 327 -3.64 -12.16 -0.03
CA ASN A 327 -4.27 -10.84 -0.11
C ASN A 327 -4.56 -10.44 -1.55
N LYS A 328 -3.62 -10.72 -2.47
CA LYS A 328 -3.79 -10.47 -3.91
C LYS A 328 -5.00 -11.24 -4.46
N LEU A 329 -5.15 -12.50 -4.05
CA LEU A 329 -6.27 -13.33 -4.47
C LEU A 329 -7.60 -12.82 -3.89
N ILE A 330 -7.64 -12.38 -2.64
CA ILE A 330 -8.83 -11.79 -2.02
C ILE A 330 -9.36 -10.61 -2.84
N GLU A 331 -8.48 -9.66 -3.20
CA GLU A 331 -8.87 -8.48 -3.99
C GLU A 331 -9.39 -8.87 -5.37
N LYS A 332 -8.61 -9.69 -6.10
CA LYS A 332 -8.98 -10.14 -7.45
C LYS A 332 -10.31 -10.88 -7.44
N VAL A 333 -10.55 -11.75 -6.46
CA VAL A 333 -11.81 -12.49 -6.33
C VAL A 333 -12.97 -11.53 -6.06
N ALA A 334 -12.81 -10.58 -5.15
CA ALA A 334 -13.87 -9.60 -4.84
C ALA A 334 -14.25 -8.77 -6.09
N GLU A 335 -13.28 -8.34 -6.88
CA GLU A 335 -13.52 -7.62 -8.14
C GLU A 335 -14.23 -8.48 -9.18
N ASN A 336 -13.76 -9.70 -9.39
CA ASN A 336 -14.33 -10.60 -10.38
C ASN A 336 -15.74 -11.04 -9.99
N ILE A 337 -16.04 -11.18 -8.69
CA ILE A 337 -17.41 -11.36 -8.20
C ILE A 337 -18.29 -10.19 -8.64
N LEU A 338 -17.88 -8.94 -8.36
CA LEU A 338 -18.66 -7.77 -8.71
C LEU A 338 -18.82 -7.61 -10.22
N SER A 339 -17.75 -7.90 -10.98
CA SER A 339 -17.75 -7.91 -12.45
C SER A 339 -18.70 -8.97 -13.01
N ALA A 340 -18.67 -10.19 -12.49
CA ALA A 340 -19.53 -11.29 -12.92
C ALA A 340 -21.01 -11.03 -12.59
N ILE A 341 -21.32 -10.29 -11.52
CA ILE A 341 -22.70 -9.89 -11.23
C ILE A 341 -23.16 -8.77 -12.18
N LYS A 342 -22.26 -7.84 -12.53
CA LYS A 342 -22.56 -6.69 -13.39
C LYS A 342 -22.71 -7.11 -14.86
N ASN A 343 -21.82 -7.99 -15.33
CA ASN A 343 -21.75 -8.50 -16.71
C ASN A 343 -21.81 -10.04 -16.70
N PRO A 344 -22.94 -10.66 -16.33
CA PRO A 344 -23.04 -12.11 -16.18
C PRO A 344 -22.72 -12.88 -17.48
N GLU A 345 -22.98 -12.30 -18.64
CA GLU A 345 -22.66 -12.87 -19.95
C GLU A 345 -21.16 -13.11 -20.18
N GLU A 346 -20.28 -12.38 -19.50
CA GLU A 346 -18.82 -12.58 -19.57
C GLU A 346 -18.36 -13.72 -18.65
N ALA A 347 -19.21 -14.14 -17.70
CA ALA A 347 -18.91 -15.13 -16.67
C ALA A 347 -19.70 -16.44 -16.84
N ILE A 348 -20.42 -16.61 -17.95
CA ILE A 348 -21.10 -17.85 -18.32
C ILE A 348 -20.41 -18.51 -19.53
N LEU A 349 -20.31 -19.84 -19.52
CA LEU A 349 -19.71 -20.60 -20.62
C LEU A 349 -20.54 -20.51 -21.93
N PHE A 350 -21.87 -20.58 -21.83
CA PHE A 350 -22.74 -20.63 -23.01
C PHE A 350 -23.53 -19.33 -23.20
N LYS A 351 -23.12 -18.50 -24.16
CA LYS A 351 -23.87 -17.32 -24.62
C LYS A 351 -24.99 -17.75 -25.59
N PHE A 352 -26.16 -17.10 -25.52
CA PHE A 352 -27.15 -17.24 -26.59
C PHE A 352 -26.83 -16.29 -27.74
N ASN A 353 -26.93 -16.80 -28.97
CA ASN A 353 -27.31 -15.96 -30.10
C ASN A 353 -28.83 -15.78 -29.98
N SER A 354 -29.26 -14.62 -29.50
CA SER A 354 -30.67 -14.20 -29.62
C SER A 354 -30.91 -13.66 -31.01
#